data_AF-Q3Y9J4-F1
#
_entry.id   AF-Q3Y9J4-F1
#
_cell.length_a   1.000
_cell.length_b   1.000
_cell.length_c   1.000
_cell.angle_alpha   90.00
_cell.angle_beta   90.00
_cell.angle_gamma   90.00
#
_symmetry.space_group_name_H-M   'P 1'
#
loop_
_entity.id
_entity.type
_entity.pdbx_description
1 polymer ?
#
loop_
_entity_poly.entity_id
_entity_poly.type
_entity_poly.pdbx_seq_one_letter_code
_entity_poly.pdbx_strand_id
1 'polypeptide(L)'
;IWIHGTEPDPLMRSKTRIVKDGKEPEIWGFDGSSTNQAPGSNSDCVLRPVFITPDPIRGGDNKLVLCEVELTDFTPHPTNTRAFARAVAEKYADMGPHFGIEQG
;
A
#
# COMPACT_ATOMS: atom_id res chain seq x y z
N ILE A 1 4.40 -3.74 -1.66
CA ILE A 1 3.42 -3.77 -2.76
C ILE A 1 2.51 -2.57 -2.57
N TRP A 2 2.23 -1.80 -3.61
CA TRP A 2 1.32 -0.65 -3.53
C TRP A 2 0.62 -0.43 -4.87
N ILE A 3 -0.41 0.42 -4.86
CA ILE A 3 -1.17 0.81 -6.06
C ILE A 3 -0.62 2.13 -6.59
N HIS A 4 -0.35 2.13 -7.90
CA HIS A 4 0.14 3.23 -8.72
C HIS A 4 -0.95 4.30 -8.96
N GLY A 5 -0.59 5.47 -9.50
CA GLY A 5 -1.53 6.58 -9.76
C GLY A 5 -2.02 6.74 -11.21
N THR A 6 -1.78 5.79 -12.11
CA THR A 6 -2.24 5.85 -13.52
C THR A 6 -3.76 5.83 -13.53
N GLU A 7 -4.32 6.67 -14.39
CA GLU A 7 -5.73 6.65 -14.76
C GLU A 7 -5.90 6.18 -16.22
N PRO A 8 -7.02 5.54 -16.56
CA PRO A 8 -8.14 5.20 -15.67
C PRO A 8 -7.89 3.95 -14.82
N ASP A 9 -6.86 3.16 -15.16
CA ASP A 9 -6.59 1.85 -14.56
C ASP A 9 -5.28 1.87 -13.74
N PRO A 10 -5.36 1.98 -12.41
CA PRO A 10 -4.19 1.90 -11.55
C PRO A 10 -3.51 0.54 -11.63
N LEU A 11 -2.18 0.55 -11.69
CA LEU A 11 -1.36 -0.67 -11.73
C LEU A 11 -0.80 -1.04 -10.35
N MET A 12 -0.45 -2.30 -10.17
CA MET A 12 0.30 -2.74 -8.99
C MET A 12 1.80 -2.49 -9.18
N ARG A 13 2.48 -2.03 -8.12
CA ARG A 13 3.93 -1.88 -8.05
C ARG A 13 4.50 -2.62 -6.85
N SER A 14 5.75 -3.05 -6.97
CA SER A 14 6.47 -3.71 -5.88
C SER A 14 7.97 -3.47 -5.95
N LYS A 15 8.63 -3.63 -4.81
CA LYS A 15 10.09 -3.69 -4.66
C LYS A 15 10.43 -4.48 -3.40
N THR A 16 11.66 -4.97 -3.30
CA THR A 16 12.10 -5.84 -2.21
C THR A 16 13.06 -5.11 -1.28
N ARG A 17 12.82 -5.20 0.04
CA ARG A 17 13.78 -4.80 1.10
C ARG A 17 14.32 -6.06 1.76
N ILE A 18 15.63 -6.16 1.89
CA ILE A 18 16.23 -7.19 2.74
C ILE A 18 16.32 -6.65 4.17
N VAL A 19 15.88 -7.44 5.13
CA VAL A 19 15.87 -7.11 6.56
C VAL A 19 16.47 -8.26 7.35
N LYS A 20 16.85 -8.00 8.60
CA LYS A 20 17.26 -9.06 9.52
C LYS A 20 16.06 -9.94 9.86
N ASP A 21 16.32 -11.20 10.14
CA ASP A 21 15.30 -12.15 10.57
C ASP A 21 14.53 -11.63 11.80
N GLY A 22 13.22 -11.87 11.81
CA GLY A 22 12.31 -11.39 12.86
C GLY A 22 12.03 -9.88 12.85
N LYS A 23 12.60 -9.10 11.91
CA LYS A 23 12.29 -7.67 11.81
C LYS A 23 10.92 -7.44 11.17
N GLU A 24 10.07 -6.66 11.85
CA GLU A 24 8.78 -6.24 11.28
C GLU A 24 8.93 -5.17 10.19
N PRO A 25 8.04 -5.14 9.18
CA PRO A 25 8.07 -4.13 8.13
C PRO A 25 7.91 -2.71 8.69
N GLU A 26 8.86 -1.85 8.36
CA GLU A 26 8.81 -0.42 8.69
C GLU A 26 8.21 0.39 7.54
N ILE A 27 7.87 1.65 7.83
CA ILE A 27 7.59 2.65 6.80
C ILE A 27 8.78 2.72 5.83
N TRP A 28 8.48 2.87 4.54
CA TRP A 28 9.47 3.05 3.50
C TRP A 28 9.07 4.19 2.57
N GLY A 29 9.93 4.58 1.64
CA GLY A 29 9.64 5.63 0.65
C GLY A 29 9.92 5.14 -0.76
N PHE A 30 9.34 5.77 -1.77
CA PHE A 30 9.61 5.53 -3.18
C PHE A 30 9.50 6.83 -3.98
N ASP A 31 10.12 6.84 -5.16
CA ASP A 31 9.99 7.95 -6.12
C ASP A 31 8.65 7.85 -6.86
N GLY A 32 7.76 8.79 -6.53
CA GLY A 32 6.41 8.94 -7.07
C GLY A 32 6.36 9.39 -8.53
N SER A 33 7.44 9.97 -9.06
CA SER A 33 7.47 10.53 -10.43
C SER A 33 7.33 9.44 -11.50
N SER A 34 7.95 8.28 -11.26
CA SER A 34 7.83 7.10 -12.12
C SER A 34 6.50 6.36 -11.94
N THR A 35 5.63 6.86 -11.06
CA THR A 35 4.38 6.21 -10.67
C THR A 35 3.12 7.04 -10.88
N ASN A 36 3.20 8.18 -11.56
CA ASN A 36 2.08 9.12 -11.70
C ASN A 36 1.49 9.54 -10.33
N GLN A 37 2.35 9.62 -9.31
CA GLN A 37 1.96 9.98 -7.94
C GLN A 37 2.62 11.28 -7.50
N ALA A 38 3.60 11.81 -8.22
CA ALA A 38 4.17 13.10 -7.87
C ALA A 38 4.85 13.79 -9.06
N PRO A 39 4.93 15.13 -9.08
CA PRO A 39 5.75 15.86 -10.04
C PRO A 39 7.25 15.66 -9.74
N GLY A 40 8.10 15.76 -10.77
CA GLY A 40 9.52 15.41 -10.68
C GLY A 40 10.38 16.25 -9.71
N SER A 41 9.90 17.38 -9.19
CA SER A 41 10.67 18.25 -8.27
C SER A 41 10.39 18.00 -6.78
N ASN A 42 9.35 17.24 -6.43
CA ASN A 42 9.05 16.81 -5.06
C ASN A 42 8.34 15.45 -5.12
N SER A 43 9.11 14.41 -5.48
CA SER A 43 8.52 13.15 -5.89
C SER A 43 8.41 12.09 -4.81
N ASP A 44 8.93 12.33 -3.61
CA ASP A 44 8.94 11.34 -2.54
C ASP A 44 7.52 11.00 -2.06
N CYS A 45 7.20 9.71 -2.07
CA CYS A 45 5.98 9.14 -1.53
C CYS A 45 6.31 8.13 -0.43
N VAL A 46 5.43 8.01 0.56
CA VAL A 46 5.60 7.13 1.71
C VAL A 46 4.78 5.86 1.53
N LEU A 47 5.36 4.71 1.87
CA LEU A 47 4.71 3.41 1.95
C LEU A 47 4.49 3.06 3.41
N ARG A 48 3.22 3.06 3.83
CA ARG A 48 2.82 2.59 5.16
C ARG A 48 2.33 1.14 5.08
N PRO A 49 2.99 0.17 5.74
CA PRO A 49 2.51 -1.21 5.82
C PRO A 49 1.10 -1.28 6.41
N VAL A 50 0.18 -2.00 5.75
CA VAL A 50 -1.21 -2.15 6.19
C VAL A 50 -1.69 -3.60 6.23
N PHE A 51 -1.02 -4.49 5.50
CA PHE A 51 -1.29 -5.92 5.54
C PHE A 51 -0.01 -6.70 5.23
N ILE A 52 0.20 -7.80 5.95
CA ILE A 52 1.39 -8.64 5.88
C ILE A 52 0.93 -10.09 5.74
N THR A 53 1.52 -10.83 4.81
CA THR A 53 1.28 -12.26 4.61
C THR A 53 2.57 -12.95 4.18
N PRO A 54 2.75 -14.26 4.41
CA PRO A 54 3.90 -15.01 3.88
C PRO A 54 4.01 -14.89 2.35
N ASP A 55 5.23 -14.87 1.82
CA ASP A 55 5.50 -14.91 0.39
C ASP A 55 5.47 -16.37 -0.11
N PRO A 56 4.43 -16.79 -0.86
CA PRO A 56 4.28 -18.19 -1.26
C PRO A 56 5.27 -18.61 -2.36
N ILE A 57 5.90 -17.65 -3.05
CA ILE A 57 6.86 -17.94 -4.13
C ILE A 57 8.26 -18.08 -3.53
N ARG A 58 8.64 -17.17 -2.64
CA ARG A 58 9.98 -17.21 -2.01
C ARG A 58 10.06 -18.21 -0.86
N GLY A 59 8.96 -18.48 -0.17
CA GLY A 59 8.90 -19.39 0.97
C GLY A 59 9.71 -18.94 2.18
N GLY A 60 9.82 -19.80 3.19
CA GLY A 60 10.51 -19.49 4.45
C GLY A 60 9.91 -18.28 5.17
N ASP A 61 10.77 -17.44 5.74
CA ASP A 61 10.36 -16.24 6.49
C ASP A 61 10.15 -15.00 5.61
N ASN A 62 10.11 -15.17 4.28
CA ASN A 62 9.84 -14.08 3.35
C ASN A 62 8.38 -13.62 3.46
N LYS A 63 8.15 -12.30 3.37
CA LYS A 63 6.83 -11.68 3.54
C LYS A 63 6.45 -10.86 2.29
N LEU A 64 5.17 -10.91 1.91
CA LEU A 64 4.54 -9.88 1.10
C LEU A 64 3.95 -8.82 2.02
N VAL A 65 4.25 -7.56 1.71
CA VAL A 65 3.76 -6.41 2.47
C VAL A 65 2.95 -5.52 1.53
N LEU A 66 1.65 -5.44 1.76
CA LEU A 66 0.78 -4.46 1.12
C LEU A 66 0.86 -3.17 1.92
N CYS A 67 1.09 -2.06 1.20
CA CYS A 67 1.21 -0.74 1.77
C CYS A 67 0.13 0.19 1.20
N GLU A 68 -0.34 1.11 2.03
CA GLU A 68 -1.01 2.31 1.54
C GLU A 68 0.01 3.42 1.26
N VAL A 69 -0.36 4.39 0.42
CA VAL A 69 0.52 5.49 0.02
C VAL A 69 0.15 6.75 0.79
N GLU A 70 1.16 7.40 1.35
CA GLU A 70 1.07 8.66 2.07
C GLU A 70 1.97 9.72 1.42
N LEU A 71 1.64 10.99 1.65
CA LEU A 71 2.55 12.11 1.43
C LEU A 71 3.64 12.11 2.52
N THR A 72 4.67 12.93 2.35
CA THR A 72 5.80 13.02 3.29
C THR A 72 5.42 13.60 4.66
N ASP A 73 4.25 14.23 4.77
CA ASP A 73 3.64 14.67 6.03
C ASP A 73 2.77 13.58 6.70
N PHE A 74 2.79 12.35 6.16
CA PHE A 74 2.01 11.20 6.60
C PHE A 74 0.50 11.33 6.42
N THR A 75 0.03 12.31 5.64
CA THR A 75 -1.37 12.35 5.20
C THR A 75 -1.59 11.37 4.03
N PRO A 76 -2.82 10.85 3.83
CA PRO A 76 -3.08 9.96 2.70
C PRO A 76 -2.78 10.64 1.37
N HIS A 77 -2.08 9.93 0.49
CA HIS A 77 -1.86 10.39 -0.89
C HIS A 77 -3.20 10.50 -1.63
N PRO A 78 -3.40 11.44 -2.58
CA PRO A 78 -4.66 11.56 -3.33
C PRO A 78 -5.15 10.28 -4.03
N THR A 79 -4.23 9.40 -4.43
CA THR A 79 -4.55 8.10 -5.05
C THR A 79 -4.86 7.00 -4.02
N ASN A 80 -4.74 7.27 -2.72
CA ASN A 80 -4.99 6.31 -1.65
C ASN A 80 -6.49 6.16 -1.37
N THR A 81 -7.14 5.28 -2.12
CA THR A 81 -8.56 4.94 -1.94
C THR A 81 -8.83 4.17 -0.63
N ARG A 82 -7.82 3.50 -0.07
CA ARG A 82 -7.94 2.74 1.18
C ARG A 82 -8.25 3.63 2.36
N ALA A 83 -7.68 4.83 2.44
CA ALA A 83 -7.90 5.73 3.57
C ALA A 83 -9.39 6.07 3.76
N PHE A 84 -10.08 6.36 2.67
CA PHE A 84 -11.52 6.59 2.69
C PHE A 84 -12.30 5.31 3.03
N ALA A 85 -11.96 4.18 2.40
CA ALA A 85 -12.60 2.90 2.68
C ALA A 85 -12.49 2.48 4.15
N ARG A 86 -11.32 2.69 4.76
CA ARG A 86 -11.07 2.45 6.19
C ARG A 86 -11.96 3.32 7.09
N ALA A 87 -12.06 4.62 6.79
CA ALA A 87 -12.92 5.53 7.57
C ALA A 87 -14.41 5.11 7.51
N VAL A 88 -14.88 4.67 6.34
CA VAL A 88 -16.25 4.14 6.19
C VAL A 88 -16.43 2.82 6.95
N ALA A 89 -15.46 1.90 6.85
CA ALA A 89 -15.52 0.63 7.55
C ALA A 89 -15.55 0.81 9.09
N GLU A 90 -14.73 1.72 9.62
CA GLU A 90 -14.73 2.07 11.05
C GLU A 90 -16.06 2.68 11.49
N LYS A 91 -16.65 3.57 10.66
CA LYS A 91 -17.93 4.22 10.96
C LYS A 91 -19.11 3.25 11.09
N TYR A 92 -19.09 2.14 10.33
CA TYR A 92 -20.18 1.16 10.28
C TYR A 92 -19.77 -0.21 10.82
N ALA A 93 -18.76 -0.25 11.69
CA ALA A 93 -18.19 -1.51 12.21
C ALA A 93 -19.20 -2.34 13.02
N ASP A 94 -20.15 -1.68 13.69
CA ASP A 94 -21.22 -2.30 14.48
C ASP A 94 -22.23 -3.10 13.65
N MET A 95 -22.31 -2.83 12.35
CA MET A 95 -23.19 -3.56 11.43
C MET A 95 -22.62 -4.91 10.98
N GLY A 96 -21.35 -5.21 11.30
CA GLY A 96 -20.67 -6.44 10.88
C GLY A 96 -20.70 -6.69 9.37
N PRO A 97 -20.30 -5.73 8.51
CA PRO A 97 -20.39 -5.89 7.07
C PRO A 97 -19.45 -6.97 6.54
N HIS A 98 -19.94 -7.78 5.59
CA HIS A 98 -19.19 -8.82 4.90
C HIS A 98 -19.24 -8.62 3.38
N PHE A 99 -18.13 -8.88 2.70
CA PHE A 99 -18.00 -8.71 1.25
C PHE A 99 -17.41 -9.96 0.61
N GLY A 100 -17.97 -10.37 -0.53
CA GLY A 100 -17.40 -11.36 -1.45
C GLY A 100 -17.24 -10.73 -2.82
N ILE A 101 -16.06 -10.88 -3.43
CA ILE A 101 -15.72 -10.28 -4.73
C ILE A 101 -15.25 -11.40 -5.65
N GLU A 102 -15.83 -11.48 -6.84
CA GLU A 102 -15.42 -12.38 -7.90
C GLU A 102 -14.47 -11.64 -8.86
N GLN A 103 -13.27 -12.17 -9.04
CA GLN A 103 -12.30 -11.66 -10.00
C GLN A 103 -12.43 -12.48 -11.29
N GLY A 104 -12.85 -11.83 -12.38
CA GLY A 104 -12.86 -12.37 -13.74
C GLY A 104 -11.58 -12.09 -14.51
#